data_AF-A0A2I8AER3-F1
#
_entry.id   AF-A0A2I8AER3-F1
#
_cell.length_a   1.000
_cell.length_b   1.000
_cell.length_c   1.000
_cell.angle_alpha   90.00
_cell.angle_beta   90.00
_cell.angle_gamma   90.00
#
_symmetry.space_group_name_H-M   'P 1'
#
loop_
_entity.id
_entity.type
_entity.pdbx_description
1 polymer ?
#
loop_
_entity_poly.entity_id
_entity_poly.type
_entity_poly.pdbx_seq_one_letter_code
_entity_poly.pdbx_strand_id
1 'polypeptide(L)' 'MKRGEIYYADLSLTLGSEMGKLRPVLIVSNDISNRVATTVTILPLTSNVTRVYKG' A
#
# COMPACT_ATOMS: atom_id res chain seq x y z
N MET A 1 9.33 -4.23 8.99
CA MET A 1 8.00 -3.98 8.41
C MET A 1 7.06 -5.06 8.91
N LYS A 2 6.00 -4.68 9.64
CA LYS A 2 4.98 -5.58 10.19
C LYS A 2 3.63 -5.32 9.55
N ARG A 3 2.80 -6.35 9.47
CA ARG A 3 1.42 -6.28 8.99
C ARG A 3 0.64 -5.29 9.85
N GLY A 4 -0.10 -4.39 9.21
CA GLY A 4 -0.89 -3.36 9.88
C GLY A 4 -0.17 -2.02 10.08
N GLU A 5 1.14 -1.94 9.89
CA GLU A 5 1.86 -0.67 9.92
C GLU A 5 1.56 0.17 8.67
N ILE A 6 1.55 1.50 8.84
CA ILE A 6 1.39 2.48 7.75
C ILE A 6 2.73 3.14 7.47
N TYR A 7 3.11 3.17 6.19
CA TYR A 7 4.32 3.83 5.70
C TYR A 7 4.00 4.77 4.54
N TYR A 8 4.84 5.77 4.29
CA TYR A 8 4.83 6.48 3.02
C TYR A 8 5.66 5.72 1.99
N ALA A 9 5.11 5.51 0.79
CA ALA A 9 5.81 4.91 -0.34
C ALA A 9 5.67 5.80 -1.58
N ASP A 10 6.75 5.94 -2.33
CA ASP A 10 6.73 6.57 -3.65
C ASP A 10 6.27 5.55 -4.69
N LEU A 11 5.07 5.76 -5.24
CA LEU A 11 4.48 4.91 -6.27
C LEU A 11 4.56 5.59 -7.66
N SER A 12 5.46 6.53 -7.86
CA SER A 12 5.64 7.21 -9.15
C SER A 12 6.10 6.25 -10.26
N LEU A 13 5.82 6.61 -11.52
CA LEU A 13 5.92 5.76 -12.74
C LEU A 13 4.73 4.80 -12.96
N THR A 14 3.52 5.36 -12.90
CA THR A 14 2.27 4.62 -13.13
C THR A 14 1.86 4.56 -14.60
N LEU A 15 1.20 3.46 -14.98
CA LEU A 15 0.48 3.33 -16.24
C LEU A 15 -1.04 3.39 -16.01
N GLY A 16 -1.74 4.22 -16.79
CA GLY A 16 -3.20 4.30 -16.74
C GLY A 16 -3.75 4.76 -15.39
N SER A 17 -4.58 3.91 -14.76
CA SER A 17 -5.29 4.21 -13.49
C SER A 17 -4.60 3.63 -12.24
N GLU A 18 -3.33 3.24 -12.35
CA GLU A 18 -2.54 2.81 -11.20
C GLU A 18 -2.40 3.92 -10.14
N MET A 19 -2.29 3.52 -8.88
CA MET A 19 -2.10 4.45 -7.78
C MET A 19 -0.66 4.98 -7.77
N GLY A 20 -0.47 6.27 -8.05
CA GLY A 20 0.87 6.89 -8.15
C GLY A 20 1.24 7.85 -7.03
N LYS A 21 2.36 8.60 -7.15
CA LYS A 21 2.83 9.61 -6.17
C LYS A 21 3.28 9.03 -4.83
N LEU A 22 3.86 9.90 -4.00
CA LEU A 22 4.15 9.62 -2.59
C LEU A 22 2.85 9.61 -1.77
N ARG A 23 2.49 8.47 -1.17
CA ARG A 23 1.26 8.34 -0.38
C ARG A 23 1.36 7.31 0.76
N PRO A 24 0.49 7.39 1.77
CA PRO A 24 0.43 6.36 2.81
C PRO A 24 -0.04 5.02 2.23
N VAL A 25 0.58 3.94 2.69
CA VAL A 25 0.29 2.56 2.31
C VAL A 25 0.21 1.68 3.55
N LEU A 26 -0.68 0.69 3.54
CA LEU A 26 -0.85 -0.31 4.59
C LEU A 26 -0.11 -1.59 4.24
N ILE A 27 0.72 -2.13 5.12
CA ILE A 27 1.33 -3.45 4.92
C ILE A 27 0.31 -4.55 5.18
N VAL A 28 0.11 -5.44 4.19
CA VAL A 28 -0.83 -6.56 4.28
C VAL A 28 -0.17 -7.93 4.26
N SER A 29 1.07 -8.04 3.76
CA SER A 29 1.88 -9.26 3.85
C SER A 29 2.19 -9.61 5.31
N ASN A 30 2.29 -10.90 5.60
CA ASN A 30 2.51 -11.40 6.96
C ASN A 30 3.94 -11.12 7.47
N ASP A 31 4.10 -11.09 8.79
CA ASP A 31 5.36 -10.71 9.45
C ASP A 31 6.53 -11.66 9.18
N ILE A 32 6.25 -12.94 8.92
CA ILE A 32 7.29 -13.91 8.58
C ILE A 32 7.86 -13.55 7.19
N SER A 33 6.99 -13.36 6.20
CA SER A 33 7.39 -12.93 4.85
C SER A 33 8.11 -11.58 4.87
N ASN A 34 7.61 -10.59 5.62
CA ASN A 34 8.24 -9.26 5.70
C ASN A 34 9.63 -9.27 6.33
N ARG A 35 9.98 -10.34 7.07
CA ARG A 35 11.31 -10.49 7.69
C ARG A 35 12.33 -11.11 6.73
N VAL A 36 11.88 -12.01 5.85
CA VAL A 36 12.77 -12.83 5.01
C VAL A 36 12.82 -12.34 3.56
N ALA A 37 11.76 -11.72 3.07
CA ALA A 37 11.67 -11.24 1.69
C ALA A 37 12.30 -9.84 1.55
N THR A 38 12.79 -9.55 0.34
CA THR A 38 13.23 -8.21 -0.04
C THR A 38 12.08 -7.31 -0.48
N THR A 39 10.85 -7.85 -0.54
CA THR A 39 9.63 -7.14 -0.95
C THR A 39 8.54 -7.31 0.10
N VAL A 40 7.64 -6.32 0.16
CA VAL A 40 6.43 -6.35 1.01
C VAL A 40 5.20 -6.07 0.15
N THR A 41 4.06 -6.67 0.50
CA THR A 41 2.79 -6.40 -0.18
C THR A 41 2.05 -5.30 0.56
N ILE A 42 1.65 -4.26 -0.16
CA ILE A 42 1.00 -3.07 0.40
C ILE A 42 -0.36 -2.79 -0.26
N LEU A 43 -1.22 -2.05 0.45
CA LEU A 43 -2.42 -1.43 -0.10
C LEU A 43 -2.28 0.09 -0.07
N PRO A 44 -2.34 0.79 -1.21
CA PRO A 44 -2.30 2.25 -1.25
C PRO A 44 -3.56 2.87 -0.65
N LEU A 45 -3.40 3.87 0.21
CA LEU A 45 -4.52 4.62 0.78
C LEU A 45 -4.84 5.86 -0.07
N THR A 46 -6.10 6.30 0.01
CA THR A 46 -6.60 7.52 -0.64
C THR A 46 -7.42 8.32 0.34
N SER A 47 -7.37 9.66 0.23
CA SER A 47 -8.28 10.56 0.96
C SER A 47 -9.62 10.75 0.24
N ASN A 48 -9.76 10.25 -1.00
CA ASN A 48 -11.02 10.31 -1.74
C ASN A 48 -11.99 9.27 -1.18
N VAL A 49 -12.94 9.74 -0.38
CA VAL A 49 -13.99 8.94 0.26
C VAL A 49 -15.36 9.12 -0.39
N THR A 50 -15.44 9.75 -1.57
CA THR A 50 -16.71 10.03 -2.27
C THR A 50 -17.51 8.77 -2.57
N ARG A 51 -16.82 7.64 -2.78
CA ARG A 51 -17.43 6.33 -2.97
C ARG A 51 -16.63 5.26 -2.25
N VAL A 52 -17.29 4.58 -1.30
CA VAL A 52 -16.75 3.40 -0.61
C VAL A 52 -17.56 2.20 -1.02
N TYR A 53 -16.93 1.24 -1.71
CA TYR A 53 -17.56 -0.01 -2.07
C TYR A 53 -17.64 -0.90 -0.82
N LYS A 54 -18.85 -1.32 -0.47
CA LYS A 54 -19.08 -2.32 0.59
C LYS A 54 -19.00 -3.70 -0.05
N GLY A 55 -18.37 -4.63 0.65
CA GLY A 55 -18.42 -6.06 0.32
C GLY A 55 -19.77 -6.68 0.64
#